data_AF-A0AAU4JBJ4-F1
#
_entry.id   AF-A0AAU4JBJ4-F1
#
_cell.length_a   1.000
_cell.length_b   1.000
_cell.length_c   1.000
_cell.angle_alpha   90.00
_cell.angle_beta   90.00
_cell.angle_gamma   90.00
#
_symmetry.space_group_name_H-M   'P 1'
#
loop_
_entity.id
_entity.type
_entity.pdbx_description
1 polymer ?
#
loop_
_entity_poly.entity_id
_entity_poly.type
_entity_poly.pdbx_seq_one_letter_code
_entity_poly.pdbx_strand_id
1 'polypeptide(L)'
;MALFDQAVGWQRRHRVLLPGVSVPARKMSEVRAVAEKRLHATVARPAHRADAALPGDLVATPAVPEGARFTELERLRRPPKRATSTAFARSLERVASAGALRPLHDPDAAGLDDDDDDGAAE
;
A
#
# COMPACT_ATOMS: atom_id res chain seq x y z
N MET A 1 13.79 12.10 -3.91
CA MET A 1 14.49 12.96 -4.88
C MET A 1 13.56 14.06 -5.40
N ALA A 2 12.36 13.74 -5.94
CA ALA A 2 11.44 14.73 -6.51
C ALA A 2 11.19 16.03 -5.69
N LEU A 3 10.86 15.93 -4.39
CA LEU A 3 10.63 17.12 -3.53
C LEU A 3 11.91 17.98 -3.33
N PHE A 4 13.08 17.34 -3.34
CA PHE A 4 14.36 18.03 -3.21
C PHE A 4 14.71 18.78 -4.49
N ASP A 5 14.62 18.09 -5.62
CA ASP A 5 14.89 18.67 -6.93
C ASP A 5 13.91 19.81 -7.25
N GLN A 6 12.64 19.67 -6.85
CA GLN A 6 11.64 20.72 -6.98
C GLN A 6 11.98 21.97 -6.15
N ALA A 7 12.43 21.82 -4.90
CA ALA A 7 12.80 22.95 -4.04
C ALA A 7 14.06 23.67 -4.57
N VAL A 8 15.07 22.91 -4.99
CA VAL A 8 16.29 23.47 -5.62
C VAL A 8 15.92 24.21 -6.92
N GLY A 9 15.05 23.62 -7.74
CA GLY A 9 14.54 24.25 -8.96
C GLY A 9 13.73 25.53 -8.71
N TRP A 10 13.00 25.62 -7.60
CA TRP A 10 12.30 26.85 -7.20
C TRP A 10 13.30 27.94 -6.77
N GLN A 11 14.29 27.61 -5.94
CA GLN A 11 15.29 28.58 -5.46
C GLN A 11 16.10 29.18 -6.61
N ARG A 12 16.53 28.36 -7.58
CA ARG A 12 17.24 28.81 -8.78
C ARG A 12 16.42 29.80 -9.60
N ARG A 13 15.12 29.51 -9.81
CA ARG A 13 14.21 30.39 -10.55
C ARG A 13 13.99 31.74 -9.86
N HIS A 14 14.00 31.77 -8.53
CA HIS A 14 13.74 32.98 -7.74
C HIS A 14 15.03 33.71 -7.32
N ARG A 15 16.20 33.31 -7.87
CA ARG A 15 17.52 33.88 -7.56
C ARG A 15 17.83 33.94 -6.05
N VAL A 16 17.24 33.02 -5.28
CA VAL A 16 17.56 32.87 -3.85
C VAL A 16 18.96 32.29 -3.79
N LEU A 17 19.88 32.95 -3.07
CA LEU A 17 21.23 32.44 -2.85
C LEU A 17 21.10 31.01 -2.32
N LEU A 18 21.63 30.02 -3.04
CA LEU A 18 21.48 28.61 -2.66
C LEU A 18 22.13 28.43 -1.28
N PRO A 19 21.36 28.18 -0.21
CA PRO A 19 21.97 27.68 1.01
C PRO A 19 22.60 26.33 0.66
N GLY A 20 23.71 25.98 1.32
CA GLY A 20 24.33 24.66 1.12
C GLY A 20 23.29 23.54 1.21
N VAL A 21 23.49 22.45 0.48
CA VAL A 21 22.54 21.32 0.31
C VAL A 21 21.98 20.76 1.63
N SER A 22 22.69 20.97 2.73
CA SER A 22 22.29 20.59 4.09
C SER A 22 21.01 21.29 4.56
N VAL A 23 20.78 22.56 4.21
CA VAL A 23 19.60 23.31 4.69
C VAL A 23 18.30 22.80 4.06
N PRO A 24 18.18 22.66 2.72
CA PRO A 24 16.98 22.07 2.12
C PRO A 24 16.78 20.61 2.54
N ALA A 25 17.85 19.82 2.63
CA ALA A 25 17.78 18.43 3.08
C ALA A 25 17.22 18.34 4.51
N ARG A 26 17.72 19.17 5.42
CA ARG A 26 17.20 19.25 6.80
C ARG A 26 15.72 19.62 6.82
N LYS A 27 15.30 20.62 6.05
CA LYS A 27 13.89 21.05 6.01
C LYS A 27 12.96 19.97 5.47
N MET A 28 13.39 19.22 4.46
CA MET A 28 12.61 18.08 3.97
C MET A 28 12.55 16.95 4.97
N SER A 29 13.63 16.67 5.68
CA SER A 29 13.62 15.69 6.78
C SER A 29 12.66 16.10 7.89
N GLU A 30 12.61 17.38 8.26
CA GLU A 30 11.65 17.92 9.24
C GLU A 30 10.19 17.71 8.76
N VAL A 31 9.89 18.06 7.51
CA VAL A 31 8.55 17.85 6.92
C VAL A 31 8.20 16.36 6.85
N ARG A 32 9.15 15.52 6.42
CA ARG A 32 8.96 14.08 6.31
C ARG A 32 8.67 13.46 7.68
N ALA A 33 9.40 13.86 8.72
CA ALA A 33 9.16 13.37 10.08
C ALA A 33 7.74 13.70 10.57
N VAL A 34 7.24 14.91 10.28
CA VAL A 34 5.86 15.30 10.62
C VAL A 34 4.85 14.47 9.82
N ALA A 35 5.08 14.29 8.52
CA ALA A 35 4.20 13.50 7.66
C ALA A 35 4.16 12.01 8.10
N GLU A 36 5.32 11.43 8.43
CA GLU A 36 5.43 10.06 8.93
C GLU A 36 4.71 9.90 10.27
N LYS A 37 4.85 10.85 11.20
CA LYS A 37 4.11 10.81 12.47
C LYS A 37 2.59 10.85 12.26
N ARG A 38 2.12 11.69 11.34
CA ARG A 38 0.69 11.76 10.98
C ARG A 38 0.22 10.46 10.35
N LEU A 39 0.96 9.93 9.38
CA LEU A 39 0.67 8.66 8.74
C LEU A 39 0.58 7.54 9.78
N HIS A 40 1.57 7.45 10.67
CA HIS A 40 1.60 6.46 11.74
C HIS A 40 0.37 6.58 12.65
N ALA A 41 0.02 7.78 13.11
CA ALA A 41 -1.16 8.01 13.93
C ALA A 41 -2.47 7.59 13.22
N THR A 42 -2.56 7.86 11.91
CA THR A 42 -3.72 7.47 11.08
C THR A 42 -3.85 5.96 10.94
N VAL A 43 -2.75 5.21 10.82
CA VAL A 43 -2.80 3.75 10.60
C VAL A 43 -2.76 2.93 11.90
N ALA A 44 -2.08 3.41 12.95
CA ALA A 44 -1.88 2.66 14.18
C ALA A 44 -3.19 2.39 14.93
N ARG A 45 -4.09 3.38 14.99
CA ARG A 45 -5.37 3.23 15.72
C ARG A 45 -6.35 2.27 15.03
N PRO A 46 -6.56 2.33 13.70
CA PRO A 46 -7.30 1.28 12.98
C PRO A 46 -6.65 -0.10 13.10
N ALA A 47 -5.32 -0.19 12.96
CA ALA A 47 -4.60 -1.46 13.05
C ALA A 47 -4.79 -2.12 14.43
N HIS A 48 -4.62 -1.35 15.52
CA HIS A 48 -4.85 -1.86 16.88
C HIS A 48 -6.30 -2.27 17.14
N ARG A 49 -7.29 -1.60 16.53
CA ARG A 49 -8.70 -2.00 16.63
C ARG A 49 -9.01 -3.29 15.88
N ALA A 50 -8.33 -3.52 14.76
CA ALA A 50 -8.49 -4.75 13.98
C ALA A 50 -7.80 -5.94 14.66
N ASP A 51 -6.62 -5.70 15.26
CA ASP A 51 -5.85 -6.69 15.99
C ASP A 51 -5.00 -6.01 17.08
N ALA A 52 -5.30 -6.33 18.34
CA ALA A 52 -4.62 -5.74 19.49
C ALA A 52 -3.19 -6.27 19.68
N ALA A 53 -2.88 -7.48 19.19
CA ALA A 53 -1.56 -8.11 19.29
C ALA A 53 -0.60 -7.63 18.19
N LEU A 54 -1.15 -7.24 17.04
CA LEU A 54 -0.40 -6.81 15.85
C LEU A 54 0.75 -5.82 16.11
N PRO A 55 0.61 -4.77 16.95
CA PRO A 55 1.74 -3.86 17.22
C PRO A 55 2.93 -4.58 17.87
N GLY A 56 2.68 -5.52 18.79
CA GLY A 56 3.71 -6.31 19.44
C GLY A 56 4.38 -7.28 18.46
N ASP A 57 3.58 -7.94 17.62
CA ASP A 57 4.08 -8.86 16.60
C ASP A 57 4.96 -8.14 15.58
N LEU A 58 4.56 -6.94 15.12
CA LEU A 58 5.36 -6.11 14.22
C LEU A 58 6.70 -5.72 14.84
N VAL A 59 6.75 -5.40 16.14
CA VAL A 59 8.00 -5.11 16.86
C VAL A 59 8.89 -6.34 16.99
N ALA A 60 8.30 -7.54 17.05
CA ALA A 60 9.03 -8.80 17.13
C ALA A 60 9.59 -9.27 15.77
N THR A 61 9.01 -8.85 14.63
CA THR A 61 9.44 -9.29 13.29
C THR A 61 10.92 -9.12 12.93
N PRO A 62 11.69 -8.14 13.44
CA PRO A 62 13.12 -8.03 13.19
C PRO A 62 13.96 -9.03 14.00
N ALA A 63 13.39 -9.70 15.01
CA ALA A 63 14.09 -10.71 15.77
C ALA A 63 14.44 -11.91 14.89
N VAL A 64 15.64 -12.46 15.08
CA VAL A 64 16.08 -13.68 14.40
C VAL A 64 15.64 -14.87 15.24
N PRO A 65 14.74 -15.74 14.73
CA PRO A 65 14.39 -16.97 15.43
C PRO A 65 15.62 -17.88 15.58
N GLU A 66 15.71 -18.62 16.67
CA GLU A 66 16.84 -19.51 16.91
C GLU A 66 16.93 -20.59 15.81
N GLY A 67 18.12 -20.74 15.23
CA GLY A 67 18.36 -21.63 14.10
C GLY A 67 17.86 -21.13 12.73
N ALA A 68 17.21 -19.96 12.66
CA ALA A 68 16.76 -19.38 11.40
C ALA A 68 17.78 -18.41 10.80
N ARG A 69 17.95 -18.45 9.47
CA ARG A 69 18.82 -17.52 8.73
C ARG A 69 18.13 -16.22 8.32
N PHE A 70 16.81 -16.17 8.41
CA PHE A 70 16.00 -15.06 7.92
C PHE A 70 14.96 -14.67 8.98
N THR A 71 14.82 -13.37 9.21
CA THR A 71 13.77 -12.81 10.08
C THR A 71 12.42 -12.83 9.38
N GLU A 72 11.34 -12.71 10.15
CA GLU A 72 10.00 -12.60 9.57
C GLU A 72 9.87 -11.33 8.72
N LEU A 73 10.49 -10.23 9.15
CA LEU A 73 10.55 -9.00 8.36
C LEU A 73 11.23 -9.21 6.99
N GLU A 74 12.29 -9.99 6.93
CA GLU A 74 12.98 -10.30 5.67
C GLU A 74 12.13 -11.19 4.75
N ARG A 75 11.33 -12.09 5.31
CA ARG A 75 10.34 -12.87 4.55
C ARG A 75 9.26 -11.97 3.98
N LEU A 76 8.71 -11.05 4.77
CA LEU A 76 7.68 -10.08 4.33
C LEU A 76 8.21 -9.12 3.26
N ARG A 77 9.51 -8.79 3.28
CA ARG A 77 10.15 -7.97 2.24
C ARG A 77 10.39 -8.70 0.93
N ARG A 78 10.38 -10.04 0.92
CA ARG A 78 10.48 -10.80 -0.32
C ARG A 78 9.14 -10.70 -1.05
N PRO A 79 9.11 -10.18 -2.29
CA PRO A 79 7.88 -10.20 -3.06
C PRO A 79 7.42 -11.65 -3.25
N PRO A 80 6.10 -11.89 -3.29
CA PRO A 80 5.59 -13.22 -3.61
C PRO A 80 6.22 -13.66 -4.94
N LYS A 81 6.96 -14.77 -4.90
CA LYS A 81 7.52 -15.37 -6.13
C LYS A 81 6.34 -15.66 -7.04
N ARG A 82 6.44 -15.27 -8.32
CA ARG A 82 5.38 -15.37 -9.34
C ARG A 82 4.50 -16.60 -9.06
N ALA A 83 3.30 -16.35 -8.53
CA ALA A 83 2.30 -17.38 -8.44
C ALA A 83 1.98 -17.79 -9.88
N THR A 84 2.01 -19.08 -10.17
CA THR A 84 1.43 -19.62 -11.41
C THR A 84 0.01 -19.03 -11.57
N SER A 85 -0.44 -18.75 -12.79
CA SER A 85 -1.76 -18.15 -13.05
C SER A 85 -2.90 -18.82 -12.23
N THR A 86 -2.83 -20.14 -12.07
CA THR A 86 -3.76 -20.93 -11.25
C THR A 86 -3.71 -20.60 -9.75
N ALA A 87 -2.52 -20.36 -9.20
CA ALA A 87 -2.36 -19.97 -7.80
C ALA A 87 -2.84 -18.53 -7.55
N PHE A 88 -2.75 -17.66 -8.56
CA PHE A 88 -3.34 -16.33 -8.51
C PHE A 88 -4.87 -16.37 -8.54
N ALA A 89 -5.47 -17.16 -9.44
CA ALA A 89 -6.92 -17.37 -9.51
C ALA A 89 -7.50 -17.88 -8.17
N ARG A 90 -6.86 -18.89 -7.58
CA ARG A 90 -7.24 -19.42 -6.25
C ARG A 90 -7.12 -18.38 -5.13
N SER A 91 -6.17 -17.46 -5.23
CA SER A 91 -6.02 -16.37 -4.26
C SER A 91 -7.16 -15.35 -4.40
N LEU A 92 -7.58 -15.03 -5.63
CA LEU A 92 -8.73 -14.15 -5.88
C LEU A 92 -10.04 -14.77 -5.37
N GLU A 93 -10.27 -16.06 -5.62
CA GLU A 93 -11.43 -16.79 -5.08
C GLU A 93 -11.47 -16.74 -3.55
N ARG A 94 -10.32 -16.89 -2.89
CA ARG A 94 -10.21 -16.81 -1.43
C ARG A 94 -10.49 -15.42 -0.88
N VAL A 95 -10.13 -14.37 -1.61
CA VAL A 95 -10.42 -12.98 -1.21
C VAL A 95 -11.90 -12.65 -1.47
N ALA A 96 -12.49 -13.19 -2.54
CA ALA A 96 -13.91 -13.07 -2.83
C ALA A 96 -14.77 -13.79 -1.78
N SER A 97 -14.40 -14.99 -1.35
CA SER A 97 -15.11 -15.72 -0.28
C SER A 97 -14.98 -15.07 1.09
N ALA A 98 -13.91 -14.32 1.34
CA ALA A 98 -13.75 -13.49 2.54
C ALA A 98 -14.56 -12.18 2.50
N GLY A 99 -15.33 -11.92 1.44
CA GLY A 99 -16.13 -10.70 1.28
C GLY A 99 -15.30 -9.41 1.17
N ALA A 100 -13.98 -9.53 0.97
CA ALA A 100 -13.05 -8.39 0.98
C ALA A 100 -13.00 -7.64 -0.36
N LEU A 101 -13.49 -8.27 -1.43
CA LEU A 101 -13.71 -7.63 -2.73
C LEU A 101 -15.17 -7.18 -2.77
N ARG A 102 -15.43 -5.90 -2.47
CA ARG A 102 -16.64 -5.25 -3.00
C ARG A 102 -16.41 -5.11 -4.51
N PRO A 103 -17.26 -5.68 -5.38
CA PRO A 103 -17.22 -5.36 -6.79
C PRO A 103 -17.28 -3.84 -6.90
N LEU A 104 -16.38 -3.26 -7.71
CA LEU A 104 -16.59 -1.91 -8.20
C LEU A 104 -17.89 -1.99 -8.99
N HIS A 105 -18.99 -1.53 -8.40
CA HIS A 105 -20.23 -1.30 -9.13
C HIS A 105 -19.89 -0.23 -10.15
N ASP A 106 -19.72 -0.63 -11.40
CA ASP A 106 -19.68 0.30 -12.51
C ASP A 106 -21.13 0.76 -12.75
N PRO A 107 -21.51 1.99 -12.36
CA PRO A 107 -22.86 2.48 -12.58
C PRO A 107 -23.16 2.69 -14.08
N ASP A 108 -22.17 2.62 -14.96
CA ASP A 108 -22.30 2.80 -16.40
C ASP A 108 -22.34 1.47 -17.18
N ALA A 109 -22.33 0.32 -16.51
CA ALA A 109 -22.66 -0.96 -17.12
C ALA A 109 -24.18 -1.05 -17.37
N ALA A 110 -24.69 -0.19 -18.23
CA ALA A 110 -26.05 -0.24 -18.73
C ALA A 110 -26.24 -1.53 -19.55
N GLY A 111 -27.23 -2.32 -19.14
CA GLY A 111 -28.01 -3.24 -19.98
C GLY A 111 -27.21 -4.12 -20.94
N LEU A 112 -26.71 -5.24 -20.45
CA LEU A 112 -26.84 -6.46 -21.25
C LEU A 112 -28.22 -7.01 -20.85
N ASP A 113 -29.23 -6.61 -21.63
CA ASP A 113 -30.54 -7.23 -21.58
C ASP A 113 -30.32 -8.73 -21.85
N ASP A 114 -30.56 -9.54 -20.83
CA ASP A 114 -30.86 -10.94 -21.00
C ASP A 114 -32.23 -10.99 -21.69
N ASP A 115 -32.22 -10.90 -23.03
CA ASP A 115 -33.37 -11.26 -23.84
C ASP A 115 -33.63 -12.75 -23.61
N ASP A 116 -34.50 -13.01 -22.64
CA ASP A 116 -35.28 -14.24 -22.52
C ASP A 116 -36.01 -14.46 -23.85
N ASP A 117 -35.39 -15.21 -24.76
CA ASP A 117 -36.06 -15.82 -25.92
C ASP A 117 -36.92 -16.99 -25.41
N ASP A 118 -38.06 -16.64 -24.83
CA ASP A 118 -39.14 -17.55 -24.52
C ASP A 118 -40.28 -17.26 -25.50
N GLY A 119 -40.35 -18.03 -26.60
CA GLY A 119 -41.59 -18.14 -27.38
C GLY A 119 -41.46 -18.45 -28.87
N ALA A 120 -41.40 -19.74 -29.22
CA ALA A 120 -42.17 -20.25 -30.36
C ALA A 120 -42.53 -21.72 -30.15
N ALA A 121 -43.75 -21.94 -29.66
CA ALA A 121 -44.50 -23.15 -29.93
C ALA A 121 -45.08 -23.06 -31.35
N GLU A 122 -44.64 -23.95 -32.24
CA GLU A 122 -45.51 -24.76 -33.13
C GLU A 122 -44.71 -25.92 -33.74
#